data_AF-A0A101WYU1-F1
#
_entry.id   AF-A0A101WYU1-F1
#
_cell.length_a   1.000
_cell.length_b   1.000
_cell.length_c   1.000
_cell.angle_alpha   90.00
_cell.angle_beta   90.00
_cell.angle_gamma   90.00
#
_symmetry.space_group_name_H-M   'P 1'
#
loop_
_entity.id
_entity.type
_entity.pdbx_description
1 polymer ?
#
loop_
_entity_poly.entity_id
_entity_poly.type
_entity_poly.pdbx_seq_one_letter_code
_entity_poly.pdbx_strand_id
1 'polypeptide(L)'
;MSDEMLKIYEELLKQINRVYDSYVEQVKRLNNMWSDYKSAVSNVKRNWDADNVLLMLRINELRASIDSIREELDMLKVRKELGLIDEEGYSKTSAELTDTLTKLSNMYEEARSKVDEIDKGIKEHWFRSMDVTTLTTDQVDGMIKELEENKAKGEVPEDVYTRIKSDLELIKRVVQALTLIKTESKA
;
A
#
# COMPACT_ATOMS: atom_id res chain seq x y z
N MET A 1 33.71 58.26 -14.15
CA MET A 1 32.46 58.05 -13.39
C MET A 1 31.51 57.06 -14.06
N SER A 2 31.06 57.25 -15.32
CA SER A 2 30.12 56.28 -15.94
C SER A 2 30.71 54.88 -16.13
N ASP A 3 31.98 54.78 -16.56
CA ASP A 3 32.64 53.49 -16.80
C ASP A 3 32.94 52.72 -15.51
N GLU A 4 33.21 53.44 -14.43
CA GLU A 4 33.38 52.87 -13.09
C GLU A 4 32.06 52.32 -12.54
N MET A 5 30.97 53.07 -12.74
CA MET A 5 29.63 52.61 -12.39
C MET A 5 29.22 51.38 -13.20
N LEU A 6 29.50 51.36 -14.50
CA LEU A 6 29.27 50.19 -15.36
C LEU A 6 30.01 48.95 -14.85
N LYS A 7 31.30 49.07 -14.51
CA LYS A 7 32.07 47.96 -13.92
C LYS A 7 31.47 47.46 -12.61
N ILE A 8 31.00 48.35 -11.74
CA ILE A 8 30.33 47.96 -10.49
C ILE A 8 29.05 47.16 -10.79
N TYR A 9 28.22 47.62 -11.73
CA TYR A 9 27.00 46.91 -12.11
C TYR A 9 27.27 45.56 -12.80
N GLU A 10 28.31 45.46 -13.63
CA GLU A 10 28.75 44.19 -14.22
C GLU A 10 29.19 43.19 -13.15
N GLU A 11 29.93 43.64 -12.14
CA GLU A 11 30.38 42.80 -11.02
C GLU A 11 29.18 42.34 -10.17
N LEU A 12 28.22 43.23 -9.90
CA LEU A 12 26.97 42.88 -9.21
C LEU A 12 26.16 41.85 -9.99
N LEU A 13 26.03 42.03 -11.31
CA LEU A 13 25.30 41.08 -12.17
C LEU A 13 25.98 39.70 -12.18
N LYS A 14 27.32 39.65 -12.22
CA LYS A 14 28.07 38.38 -12.12
C LYS A 14 27.81 37.68 -10.78
N GLN A 15 27.76 38.42 -9.68
CA GLN A 15 27.46 37.84 -8.36
C GLN A 15 26.04 37.28 -8.30
N ILE A 16 25.05 38.03 -8.82
CA ILE A 16 23.66 37.59 -8.92
C ILE A 16 23.56 36.31 -9.75
N ASN A 17 24.16 36.28 -10.94
CA ASN A 17 24.09 35.12 -11.83
C ASN A 17 24.73 33.88 -11.21
N ARG A 18 25.86 34.02 -10.50
CA ARG A 18 26.48 32.88 -9.79
C ARG A 18 25.54 32.26 -8.74
N VAL A 19 24.85 33.10 -7.97
CA VAL A 19 23.89 32.62 -6.95
C VAL A 19 22.67 31.99 -7.62
N TYR A 20 22.13 32.64 -8.65
CA TYR A 20 21.02 32.13 -9.45
C TYR A 20 21.32 30.75 -10.05
N ASP A 21 22.44 30.61 -10.77
CA ASP A 21 22.84 29.37 -11.42
C ASP A 21 23.04 28.24 -10.40
N SER A 22 23.58 28.54 -9.22
CA SER A 22 23.71 27.58 -8.11
C SER A 22 22.35 27.06 -7.65
N TYR A 23 21.36 27.93 -7.48
CA TYR A 23 20.01 27.50 -7.07
C TYR A 23 19.27 26.76 -8.19
N VAL A 24 19.43 27.16 -9.46
CA VAL A 24 18.87 26.44 -10.60
C VAL A 24 19.36 24.99 -10.63
N GLU A 25 20.65 24.77 -10.45
CA GLU A 25 21.23 23.44 -10.40
C GLU A 25 20.75 22.63 -9.19
N GLN A 26 20.62 23.26 -8.01
CA GLN A 26 20.06 22.60 -6.82
C GLN A 26 18.60 22.17 -7.04
N VAL A 27 17.76 23.04 -7.58
CA VAL A 27 16.35 22.72 -7.90
C VAL A 27 16.26 21.60 -8.92
N LYS A 28 17.11 21.62 -9.95
CA LYS A 28 17.19 20.55 -10.96
C LYS A 28 17.54 19.20 -10.32
N ARG A 29 18.49 19.18 -9.38
CA ARG A 29 18.83 17.96 -8.63
C ARG A 29 17.67 17.44 -7.78
N LEU A 30 16.97 18.32 -7.07
CA LEU A 30 15.78 17.95 -6.30
C LEU A 30 14.69 17.34 -7.19
N ASN A 31 14.45 17.93 -8.36
CA ASN A 31 13.48 17.40 -9.32
C ASN A 31 13.88 16.01 -9.85
N ASN A 32 15.16 15.79 -10.14
CA ASN A 32 15.66 14.49 -10.56
C ASN A 32 15.49 13.44 -9.45
N MET A 33 15.91 13.75 -8.22
CA MET A 33 15.73 12.88 -7.06
C MET A 33 14.26 12.53 -6.83
N TRP A 34 13.36 13.49 -7.02
CA TRP A 34 11.92 13.26 -6.95
C TRP A 34 11.41 12.31 -8.04
N SER A 35 11.88 12.50 -9.29
CA SER A 35 11.54 11.61 -10.40
C SER A 35 12.01 10.17 -10.17
N ASP A 36 13.24 10.01 -9.68
CA ASP A 36 13.83 8.71 -9.35
C ASP A 36 13.06 8.03 -8.21
N TYR A 37 12.72 8.79 -7.16
CA TYR A 37 11.88 8.31 -6.06
C TYR A 37 10.52 7.80 -6.55
N LYS A 38 9.80 8.57 -7.37
CA LYS A 38 8.50 8.16 -7.93
C LYS A 38 8.61 6.87 -8.75
N SER A 39 9.66 6.75 -9.54
CA SER A 39 9.91 5.56 -10.38
C SER A 39 10.22 4.33 -9.51
N ALA A 40 11.05 4.49 -8.48
CA ALA A 40 11.37 3.43 -7.53
C ALA A 40 10.13 2.95 -6.78
N VAL A 41 9.32 3.88 -6.25
CA VAL A 41 8.07 3.55 -5.55
C VAL A 41 7.08 2.83 -6.46
N SER A 42 6.93 3.29 -7.71
CA SER A 42 6.03 2.64 -8.68
C SER A 42 6.46 1.20 -8.99
N ASN A 43 7.76 0.96 -9.12
CA ASN A 43 8.30 -0.39 -9.31
C ASN A 43 8.07 -1.29 -8.10
N VAL A 44 8.32 -0.79 -6.89
CA VAL A 44 8.07 -1.53 -5.64
C VAL A 44 6.58 -1.87 -5.51
N LYS A 45 5.69 -0.90 -5.75
CA LYS A 45 4.23 -1.12 -5.69
C LYS A 45 3.77 -2.17 -6.69
N ARG A 46 4.25 -2.10 -7.94
CA ARG A 46 3.89 -3.07 -8.98
C ARG A 46 4.31 -4.49 -8.61
N ASN A 47 5.53 -4.64 -8.10
CA ASN A 47 6.03 -5.95 -7.67
C ASN A 47 5.23 -6.47 -6.47
N TRP A 48 4.97 -5.61 -5.49
CA TRP A 48 4.14 -5.96 -4.33
C TRP A 48 2.73 -6.39 -4.72
N ASP A 49 2.08 -5.71 -5.66
CA ASP A 49 0.73 -6.09 -6.10
C ASP A 49 0.68 -7.49 -6.70
N ALA A 50 1.75 -7.95 -7.36
CA ALA A 50 1.87 -9.31 -7.86
C ALA A 50 2.18 -10.30 -6.73
N ASP A 51 3.18 -9.99 -5.90
CA ASP A 51 3.66 -10.90 -4.84
C ASP A 51 2.62 -11.08 -3.73
N ASN A 52 1.87 -10.03 -3.39
CA ASN A 52 0.86 -10.05 -2.33
C ASN A 52 -0.27 -11.04 -2.64
N VAL A 53 -0.62 -11.26 -3.91
CA VAL A 53 -1.62 -12.28 -4.30
C VAL A 53 -1.15 -13.67 -3.86
N LEU A 54 0.11 -14.01 -4.12
CA LEU A 54 0.69 -15.30 -3.73
C LEU A 54 0.82 -15.43 -2.21
N LEU A 55 1.25 -14.37 -1.52
CA LEU A 55 1.36 -14.36 -0.07
C LEU A 55 0.00 -14.56 0.61
N MET A 56 -1.03 -13.87 0.14
CA MET A 56 -2.39 -14.03 0.66
C MET A 56 -2.96 -15.42 0.41
N LEU A 57 -2.64 -16.04 -0.73
CA LEU A 57 -3.00 -17.43 -0.98
C LEU A 57 -2.38 -18.38 0.06
N ARG A 58 -1.09 -18.23 0.38
CA ARG A 58 -0.42 -19.03 1.42
C ARG A 58 -0.98 -18.78 2.83
N ILE A 59 -1.32 -17.54 3.15
CA ILE A 59 -1.98 -17.19 4.42
C ILE A 59 -3.35 -17.86 4.52
N ASN A 60 -4.12 -17.91 3.42
CA ASN A 60 -5.41 -18.59 3.37
C ASN A 60 -5.28 -20.11 3.51
N GLU A 61 -4.22 -20.73 2.98
CA GLU A 61 -3.93 -22.16 3.19
C GLU A 61 -3.65 -22.47 4.68
N LEU A 62 -2.91 -21.60 5.38
CA LEU A 62 -2.72 -21.72 6.83
C LEU A 62 -4.05 -21.62 7.58
N ARG A 63 -4.91 -20.66 7.20
CA ARG A 63 -6.24 -20.50 7.79
C ARG A 63 -7.13 -21.72 7.56
N ALA A 64 -7.16 -22.26 6.35
CA ALA A 64 -7.93 -23.46 6.04
C ALA A 64 -7.45 -24.67 6.86
N SER A 65 -6.13 -24.79 7.08
CA SER A 65 -5.55 -25.83 7.92
C SER A 65 -5.96 -25.68 9.40
N ILE A 66 -5.97 -24.45 9.92
CA ILE A 66 -6.47 -24.13 11.27
C ILE A 66 -7.93 -24.54 11.42
N ASP A 67 -8.77 -24.20 10.43
CA ASP A 67 -10.20 -24.52 10.46
C ASP A 67 -10.44 -26.04 10.38
N SER A 68 -9.68 -26.77 9.55
CA SER A 68 -9.71 -28.24 9.49
C SER A 68 -9.37 -28.89 10.84
N ILE A 69 -8.35 -28.40 11.56
CA ILE A 69 -7.98 -28.96 12.87
C ILE A 69 -9.06 -28.68 13.93
N ARG A 70 -9.74 -27.54 13.85
CA ARG A 70 -10.88 -27.23 14.73
C ARG A 70 -12.03 -28.20 14.50
N GLU A 71 -12.35 -28.48 13.23
CA GLU A 71 -13.36 -29.48 12.89
C GLU A 71 -12.97 -30.89 13.38
N GLU A 72 -11.70 -31.27 13.28
CA GLU A 72 -11.19 -32.53 13.82
C GLU A 72 -11.33 -32.63 15.35
N LEU A 73 -11.03 -31.55 16.08
CA LEU A 73 -11.23 -31.47 17.52
C LEU A 73 -12.71 -31.62 17.90
N ASP A 74 -13.61 -30.98 17.17
CA ASP A 74 -15.06 -31.09 17.39
C ASP A 74 -15.56 -32.52 17.12
N MET A 75 -15.11 -33.14 16.03
CA MET A 75 -15.42 -34.54 15.74
C MET A 75 -14.88 -35.50 16.80
N LEU A 76 -13.65 -35.26 17.30
CA LEU A 76 -13.05 -36.06 18.36
C LEU A 76 -13.88 -35.99 19.65
N LYS A 77 -14.38 -34.81 19.99
CA LYS A 77 -15.29 -34.60 21.12
C LYS A 77 -16.60 -35.37 20.97
N VAL A 78 -17.23 -35.30 19.79
CA VAL A 78 -18.46 -36.08 19.51
C VAL A 78 -18.21 -37.58 19.64
N ARG A 79 -17.08 -38.10 19.11
CA ARG A 79 -16.73 -39.52 19.22
C ARG A 79 -16.55 -39.97 20.66
N LYS A 80 -15.94 -39.14 21.52
CA LYS A 80 -15.85 -39.39 22.96
C LYS A 80 -17.24 -39.44 23.61
N GLU A 81 -18.10 -38.46 23.32
CA GLU A 81 -19.46 -38.39 23.87
C GLU A 81 -20.31 -39.62 23.49
N LEU A 82 -20.07 -40.19 22.31
CA LEU A 82 -20.69 -41.44 21.85
C LEU A 82 -20.04 -42.72 22.42
N GLY A 83 -19.00 -42.60 23.23
CA GLY A 83 -18.25 -43.73 23.81
C GLY A 83 -17.43 -44.52 22.79
N LEU A 84 -17.13 -43.94 21.62
CA LEU A 84 -16.33 -44.57 20.57
C LEU A 84 -14.83 -44.48 20.83
N ILE A 85 -14.41 -43.62 21.76
CA ILE A 85 -13.02 -43.38 22.18
C ILE A 85 -13.01 -43.28 23.70
N ASP A 86 -11.99 -43.85 24.33
CA ASP A 86 -11.78 -43.76 25.77
C ASP A 86 -11.15 -42.43 26.19
N GLU A 87 -11.10 -42.17 27.50
CA GLU A 87 -10.59 -40.91 28.04
C GLU A 87 -9.10 -40.70 27.72
N GLU A 88 -8.31 -41.78 27.74
CA GLU A 88 -6.88 -41.75 27.48
C GLU A 88 -6.58 -41.42 26.02
N GLY A 89 -7.22 -42.12 25.08
CA GLY A 89 -7.11 -41.87 23.64
C GLY A 89 -7.60 -40.47 23.27
N TYR A 90 -8.72 -40.03 23.84
CA TYR A 90 -9.22 -38.67 23.66
C TYR A 90 -8.20 -37.62 24.14
N SER A 91 -7.71 -37.77 25.37
CA SER A 91 -6.81 -36.79 25.98
C SER A 91 -5.51 -36.65 25.20
N LYS A 92 -4.95 -37.76 24.74
CA LYS A 92 -3.73 -37.77 23.92
C LYS A 92 -3.94 -37.06 22.59
N THR A 93 -4.93 -37.48 21.80
CA THR A 93 -5.17 -36.89 20.47
C THR A 93 -5.62 -35.43 20.57
N SER A 94 -6.44 -35.08 21.56
CA SER A 94 -6.85 -33.69 21.79
C SER A 94 -5.66 -32.80 22.14
N ALA A 95 -4.69 -33.28 22.92
CA ALA A 95 -3.48 -32.53 23.25
C ALA A 95 -2.60 -32.31 22.02
N GLU A 96 -2.39 -33.34 21.19
CA GLU A 96 -1.60 -33.26 19.95
C GLU A 96 -2.23 -32.27 18.94
N LEU A 97 -3.55 -32.34 18.73
CA LEU A 97 -4.26 -31.41 17.85
C LEU A 97 -4.26 -29.98 18.39
N THR A 98 -4.38 -29.79 19.71
CA THR A 98 -4.34 -28.45 20.34
C THR A 98 -2.95 -27.81 20.23
N ASP A 99 -1.88 -28.58 20.42
CA ASP A 99 -0.51 -28.09 20.23
C ASP A 99 -0.27 -27.69 18.76
N THR A 100 -0.73 -28.52 17.82
CA THR A 100 -0.63 -28.23 16.39
C THR A 100 -1.44 -26.98 16.01
N LEU A 101 -2.66 -26.84 16.51
CA LEU A 101 -3.52 -25.67 16.31
C LEU A 101 -2.85 -24.39 16.81
N THR A 102 -2.21 -24.47 17.99
CA THR A 102 -1.51 -23.33 18.59
C THR A 102 -0.32 -22.90 17.71
N LYS A 103 0.49 -23.85 17.26
CA LYS A 103 1.63 -23.57 16.37
C LYS A 103 1.19 -22.96 15.04
N LEU A 104 0.19 -23.53 14.39
CA LEU A 104 -0.33 -23.00 13.12
C LEU A 104 -0.97 -21.63 13.29
N SER A 105 -1.70 -21.38 14.38
CA SER A 105 -2.29 -20.07 14.66
C SER A 105 -1.20 -19.00 14.83
N ASN A 106 -0.12 -19.31 15.53
CA ASN A 106 1.01 -18.39 15.67
C ASN A 106 1.69 -18.10 14.33
N MET A 107 1.90 -19.13 13.50
CA MET A 107 2.48 -18.96 12.16
C MET A 107 1.59 -18.11 11.25
N TYR A 108 0.26 -18.30 11.32
CA TYR A 108 -0.71 -17.51 10.57
C TYR A 108 -0.66 -16.03 10.98
N GLU A 109 -0.71 -15.74 12.28
CA GLU A 109 -0.68 -14.36 12.76
C GLU A 109 0.67 -13.68 12.44
N GLU A 110 1.78 -14.39 12.57
CA GLU A 110 3.10 -13.87 12.19
C GLU A 110 3.17 -13.53 10.69
N ALA A 111 2.73 -14.44 9.83
CA ALA A 111 2.73 -14.22 8.37
C ALA A 111 1.83 -13.05 7.98
N ARG A 112 0.63 -12.99 8.55
CA ARG A 112 -0.33 -11.91 8.31
C ARG A 112 0.21 -10.55 8.74
N SER A 113 0.77 -10.47 9.95
CA SER A 113 1.33 -9.22 10.48
C SER A 113 2.45 -8.67 9.59
N LYS A 114 3.36 -9.52 9.11
CA LYS A 114 4.44 -9.11 8.19
C LYS A 114 3.91 -8.57 6.86
N VAL A 115 2.88 -9.20 6.30
CA VAL A 115 2.25 -8.75 5.05
C VAL A 115 1.56 -7.40 5.25
N ASP A 116 0.80 -7.25 6.34
CA ASP A 116 0.09 -6.01 6.65
C ASP A 116 1.05 -4.83 6.91
N GLU A 117 2.18 -5.08 7.59
CA GLU A 117 3.22 -4.08 7.84
C GLU A 117 3.84 -3.55 6.54
N ILE A 118 4.24 -4.47 5.64
CA ILE A 118 4.83 -4.11 4.35
C ILE A 118 3.81 -3.43 3.44
N ASP A 119 2.57 -3.92 3.38
CA ASP A 119 1.50 -3.32 2.57
C ASP A 119 1.27 -1.87 2.97
N LYS A 120 1.19 -1.61 4.29
CA LYS A 120 1.04 -0.25 4.82
C LYS A 120 2.19 0.65 4.43
N GLY A 121 3.44 0.19 4.59
CA GLY A 121 4.63 0.99 4.24
C GLY A 121 4.69 1.30 2.75
N ILE A 122 4.40 0.33 1.89
CA ILE A 122 4.40 0.51 0.44
C ILE A 122 3.29 1.48 0.02
N LYS A 123 2.07 1.34 0.56
CA LYS A 123 0.97 2.27 0.29
C LYS A 123 1.31 3.68 0.72
N GLU A 124 1.91 3.88 1.88
CA GLU A 124 2.33 5.20 2.36
C GLU A 124 3.30 5.87 1.38
N HIS A 125 4.33 5.16 0.93
CA HIS A 125 5.28 5.68 -0.06
C HIS A 125 4.61 5.94 -1.41
N TRP A 126 3.71 5.06 -1.85
CA TRP A 126 2.94 5.21 -3.08
C TRP A 126 2.06 6.46 -3.05
N PHE A 127 1.29 6.68 -1.98
CA PHE A 127 0.51 7.90 -1.78
C PHE A 127 1.37 9.16 -1.76
N ARG A 128 2.53 9.12 -1.09
CA ARG A 128 3.48 10.25 -1.10
C ARG A 128 4.01 10.52 -2.50
N SER A 129 4.28 9.47 -3.28
CA SER A 129 4.80 9.59 -4.65
C SER A 129 3.75 10.09 -5.65
N MET A 130 2.47 9.93 -5.36
CA MET A 130 1.39 10.50 -6.14
C MET A 130 1.42 12.02 -6.01
N ASP A 131 1.47 12.70 -7.16
CA ASP A 131 1.33 14.14 -7.19
C ASP A 131 -0.16 14.52 -7.15
N VAL A 132 -0.78 14.33 -5.98
CA VAL A 132 -2.19 14.69 -5.71
C VAL A 132 -2.46 16.19 -5.91
N THR A 133 -1.43 17.02 -6.03
CA THR A 133 -1.57 18.44 -6.35
C THR A 133 -1.81 18.72 -7.83
N THR A 134 -1.52 17.73 -8.70
CA THR A 134 -1.75 17.75 -10.15
C THR A 134 -2.97 16.95 -10.59
N LEU A 135 -3.48 16.07 -9.71
CA LEU A 135 -4.72 15.34 -9.95
C LEU A 135 -5.92 16.26 -9.73
N THR A 136 -6.78 16.33 -10.75
CA THR A 136 -8.11 16.92 -10.64
C THR A 136 -9.11 15.87 -10.17
N THR A 137 -10.22 16.33 -9.58
CA THR A 137 -11.31 15.41 -9.20
C THR A 137 -11.83 14.65 -10.42
N ASP A 138 -11.87 15.29 -11.58
CA ASP A 138 -12.31 14.69 -12.85
C ASP A 138 -11.39 13.56 -13.33
N GLN A 139 -10.07 13.68 -13.13
CA GLN A 139 -9.14 12.60 -13.47
C GLN A 139 -9.34 11.37 -12.57
N VAL A 140 -9.58 11.58 -11.27
CA VAL A 140 -9.88 10.48 -10.35
C VAL A 140 -11.23 9.83 -10.70
N ASP A 141 -12.23 10.63 -11.08
CA ASP A 141 -13.53 10.13 -11.55
C ASP A 141 -13.42 9.33 -12.85
N GLY A 142 -12.53 9.75 -13.77
CA GLY A 142 -12.18 8.98 -14.96
C GLY A 142 -11.59 7.60 -14.63
N MET A 143 -10.65 7.55 -13.68
CA MET A 143 -10.05 6.28 -13.22
C MET A 143 -11.06 5.35 -12.56
N ILE A 144 -11.99 5.89 -11.76
CA ILE A 144 -13.08 5.10 -11.16
C ILE A 144 -13.97 4.52 -12.25
N LYS A 145 -14.34 5.33 -13.25
CA LYS A 145 -15.18 4.89 -14.36
C LYS A 145 -14.52 3.79 -15.18
N GLU A 146 -13.23 3.93 -15.49
CA GLU A 146 -12.45 2.92 -16.22
C GLU A 146 -12.37 1.60 -15.43
N LEU A 147 -12.16 1.67 -14.11
CA LEU A 147 -12.19 0.50 -13.23
C LEU A 147 -13.56 -0.18 -13.24
N GLU A 148 -14.65 0.57 -13.22
CA GLU A 148 -16.03 0.05 -13.31
C GLU A 148 -16.31 -0.61 -14.67
N GLU A 149 -15.82 -0.03 -15.75
CA GLU A 149 -15.94 -0.60 -17.10
C GLU A 149 -15.16 -1.91 -17.23
N ASN A 150 -13.93 -1.97 -16.71
CA ASN A 150 -13.11 -3.19 -16.76
C ASN A 150 -13.67 -4.30 -15.86
N LYS A 151 -14.27 -3.95 -14.72
CA LYS A 151 -15.08 -4.89 -13.92
C LYS A 151 -16.26 -5.42 -14.73
N ALA A 152 -17.01 -4.56 -15.40
CA ALA A 152 -18.18 -4.95 -16.18
C ALA A 152 -17.82 -5.89 -17.35
N LYS A 153 -16.60 -5.77 -17.90
CA LYS A 153 -16.04 -6.68 -18.91
C LYS A 153 -15.52 -8.00 -18.33
N GLY A 154 -15.48 -8.15 -17.01
CA GLY A 154 -14.91 -9.34 -16.33
C GLY A 154 -13.38 -9.37 -16.33
N GLU A 155 -12.72 -8.26 -16.67
CA GLU A 155 -11.25 -8.13 -16.71
C GLU A 155 -10.66 -7.90 -15.31
N VAL A 156 -11.49 -7.54 -14.33
CA VAL A 156 -11.09 -7.28 -12.94
C VAL A 156 -11.95 -8.12 -11.98
N PRO A 157 -11.33 -9.02 -11.18
CA PRO A 157 -12.02 -9.75 -10.11
C PRO A 157 -12.66 -8.84 -9.05
N GLU A 158 -13.74 -9.31 -8.40
CA GLU A 158 -14.54 -8.51 -7.44
C GLU A 158 -13.73 -7.97 -6.25
N ASP A 159 -12.84 -8.80 -5.71
CA ASP A 159 -11.96 -8.45 -4.60
C ASP A 159 -10.95 -7.37 -4.98
N VAL A 160 -10.36 -7.49 -6.19
CA VAL A 160 -9.45 -6.50 -6.76
C VAL A 160 -10.18 -5.18 -7.03
N TYR A 161 -11.38 -5.24 -7.61
CA TYR A 161 -12.23 -4.07 -7.83
C TYR A 161 -12.53 -3.34 -6.52
N THR A 162 -12.98 -4.06 -5.50
CA THR A 162 -13.42 -3.48 -4.23
C THR A 162 -12.28 -2.74 -3.55
N ARG A 163 -11.07 -3.33 -3.55
CA ARG A 163 -9.86 -2.72 -3.00
C ARG A 163 -9.48 -1.45 -3.76
N ILE A 164 -9.36 -1.52 -5.09
CA ILE A 164 -8.92 -0.37 -5.90
C ILE A 164 -9.96 0.76 -5.85
N LYS A 165 -11.26 0.44 -5.86
CA LYS A 165 -12.33 1.44 -5.74
C LYS A 165 -12.25 2.19 -4.40
N SER A 166 -12.01 1.47 -3.30
CA SER A 166 -11.80 2.10 -1.99
C SER A 166 -10.61 3.05 -1.98
N ASP A 167 -9.49 2.65 -2.60
CA ASP A 167 -8.29 3.49 -2.68
C ASP A 167 -8.53 4.74 -3.55
N LEU A 168 -9.20 4.60 -4.70
CA LEU A 168 -9.56 5.73 -5.58
C LEU A 168 -10.54 6.71 -4.91
N GLU A 169 -11.51 6.21 -4.14
CA GLU A 169 -12.40 7.07 -3.36
C GLU A 169 -11.67 7.86 -2.28
N LEU A 170 -10.68 7.25 -1.62
CA LEU A 170 -9.83 7.95 -0.65
C LEU A 170 -9.03 9.07 -1.34
N ILE A 171 -8.42 8.77 -2.50
CA ILE A 171 -7.69 9.75 -3.32
C ILE A 171 -8.62 10.89 -3.71
N LYS A 172 -9.85 10.59 -4.15
CA LYS A 172 -10.86 11.60 -4.52
C LYS A 172 -11.13 12.56 -3.36
N ARG A 173 -11.34 12.04 -2.15
CA ARG A 173 -11.58 12.86 -0.94
C ARG A 173 -10.38 13.77 -0.63
N VAL A 174 -9.16 13.25 -0.75
CA VAL A 174 -7.92 14.02 -0.54
C VAL A 174 -7.79 15.14 -1.57
N VAL A 175 -8.03 14.86 -2.86
CA VAL A 175 -7.99 15.86 -3.93
C VAL A 175 -9.05 16.94 -3.71
N GLN A 176 -10.28 16.57 -3.32
CA GLN A 176 -11.35 17.51 -2.99
C GLN A 176 -10.97 18.44 -1.83
N ALA A 177 -10.45 17.88 -0.72
CA ALA A 177 -10.03 18.67 0.43
C ALA A 177 -8.90 19.67 0.08
N LEU A 178 -7.89 19.22 -0.67
CA LEU A 178 -6.80 20.09 -1.14
C LEU A 178 -7.29 21.20 -2.08
N THR A 179 -8.29 20.92 -2.91
CA THR A 179 -8.90 21.92 -3.80
C THR A 179 -9.59 23.01 -2.99
N LEU A 180 -10.38 22.65 -1.97
CA LEU A 180 -11.05 23.61 -1.08
C LEU A 180 -10.05 24.54 -0.39
N ILE A 181 -8.99 23.99 0.20
CA ILE A 181 -7.92 24.75 0.87
C ILE A 181 -7.24 25.75 -0.08
N LYS A 182 -6.94 25.33 -1.33
CA LYS A 182 -6.34 26.21 -2.34
C LYS A 182 -7.28 27.34 -2.78
N THR A 183 -8.59 27.15 -2.69
CA THR A 183 -9.59 28.13 -3.12
C THR A 183 -9.82 29.17 -2.02
N GLU A 184 -9.85 28.75 -0.76
CA GLU A 184 -9.94 29.64 0.42
C GLU A 184 -8.68 30.50 0.61
N SER A 185 -7.49 29.98 0.26
CA SER A 185 -6.23 30.74 0.31
C SER A 185 -6.13 31.87 -0.74
N LYS A 186 -7.05 31.93 -1.72
CA LYS A 186 -7.08 32.94 -2.79
C LYS A 186 -8.18 33.99 -2.62
N ALA A 187 -9.00 33.88 -1.57
CA ALA A 187 -10.03 34.85 -1.19
C ALA A 187 -9.50 35.80 -0.10
#